data_AF-A0A3D4F814-F1
#
_entry.id   AF-A0A3D4F814-F1
#
_cell.length_a   1.000
_cell.length_b   1.000
_cell.length_c   1.000
_cell.angle_alpha   90.00
_cell.angle_beta   90.00
_cell.angle_gamma   90.00
#
_symmetry.space_group_name_H-M   'P 1'
#
loop_
_entity.id
_entity.type
_entity.pdbx_description
1 polymer ?
#
loop_
_entity_poly.entity_id
_entity_poly.type
_entity_poly.pdbx_seq_one_letter_code
_entity_poly.pdbx_strand_id
1 'polypeptide(L)'
;VGESADGISQGRSLDYAAAIRFLQHCQNLSTHNPQDWVSDDLAQKGGFVYYPGSSKAGEFRDPKTGRVALRSYGSISYGGMLAYAYAELDKAAPQVQAVLQWLQANYTLEENPAMGLQGLFYYYHTMAKALTLYEMDRLALADGRMIDWRSELVDKLSDLQLEDGSWLNDNGRWWERDPALVTSYVVLTLERIHHSLK
;
A
#
# COMPACT_ATOMS: atom_id res chain seq x y z
N VAL A 1 -2.90 -8.27 -57.50
CA VAL A 1 -1.61 -8.03 -56.80
C VAL A 1 -1.80 -6.68 -56.12
N GLY A 2 -2.13 -6.54 -54.85
CA GLY A 2 -1.76 -7.32 -53.67
C GLY A 2 -0.99 -6.36 -52.74
N GLU A 3 -1.64 -5.30 -52.28
CA GLU A 3 -1.10 -4.43 -51.23
C GLU A 3 -1.71 -4.89 -49.90
N SER A 4 -0.92 -5.62 -49.13
CA SER A 4 -1.26 -6.06 -47.79
C SER A 4 -1.12 -4.90 -46.81
N ALA A 5 -2.19 -4.67 -46.06
CA ALA A 5 -2.30 -3.70 -44.98
C ALA A 5 -1.62 -4.20 -43.68
N ASP A 6 -0.34 -4.57 -43.73
CA ASP A 6 0.41 -5.07 -42.57
C ASP A 6 1.31 -3.98 -41.95
N GLY A 7 0.70 -2.86 -41.57
CA GLY A 7 1.41 -1.69 -41.03
C GLY A 7 0.86 -1.17 -39.70
N ILE A 8 0.07 -1.96 -38.96
CA ILE A 8 -0.42 -1.56 -37.63
C ILE A 8 0.34 -2.37 -36.57
N SER A 9 1.06 -1.64 -35.71
CA SER A 9 1.94 -2.11 -34.65
C SER A 9 1.39 -3.31 -33.87
N GLN A 10 2.16 -4.40 -33.81
CA GLN A 10 2.01 -5.36 -32.72
C GLN A 10 2.34 -4.62 -31.42
N GLY A 11 1.30 -4.24 -30.66
CA GLY A 11 1.46 -3.59 -29.37
C GLY A 11 2.31 -4.46 -28.45
N ARG A 12 3.38 -3.90 -27.89
CA ARG A 12 4.22 -4.61 -26.91
C ARG A 12 3.33 -5.06 -25.75
N SER A 13 3.31 -6.36 -25.46
CA SER A 13 2.70 -6.87 -24.23
C SER A 13 3.45 -6.35 -23.00
N LEU A 14 2.72 -6.13 -21.91
CA LEU A 14 3.32 -5.77 -20.63
C LEU A 14 4.13 -6.94 -20.07
N ASP A 15 5.33 -6.66 -19.56
CA ASP A 15 6.16 -7.64 -18.86
C ASP A 15 5.78 -7.69 -17.38
N TYR A 16 4.66 -8.35 -17.09
CA TYR A 16 4.18 -8.55 -15.72
C TYR A 16 5.19 -9.28 -14.84
N ALA A 17 5.98 -10.20 -15.41
CA ALA A 17 7.01 -10.90 -14.65
C ALA A 17 8.11 -9.94 -14.18
N ALA A 18 8.51 -8.97 -15.00
CA ALA A 18 9.44 -7.92 -14.59
C ALA A 18 8.82 -7.00 -13.53
N ALA A 19 7.56 -6.63 -13.67
CA ALA A 19 6.84 -5.83 -12.66
C ALA A 19 6.79 -6.55 -11.30
N ILE A 20 6.42 -7.84 -11.29
CA ILE A 20 6.36 -8.65 -10.07
C ILE A 20 7.76 -8.78 -9.45
N ARG A 21 8.82 -9.02 -10.25
CA ARG A 21 10.20 -9.07 -9.72
C ARG A 21 10.61 -7.75 -9.07
N PHE A 22 10.26 -6.62 -9.67
CA PHE A 22 10.53 -5.31 -9.09
C PHE A 22 9.80 -5.14 -7.75
N LEU A 23 8.52 -5.53 -7.66
CA LEU A 23 7.74 -5.47 -6.43
C LEU A 23 8.28 -6.41 -5.35
N GLN A 24 8.70 -7.61 -5.71
CA GLN A 24 9.39 -8.53 -4.81
C GLN A 24 10.66 -7.89 -4.23
N HIS A 25 11.46 -7.21 -5.04
CA HIS A 25 12.62 -6.44 -4.58
C HIS A 25 12.28 -5.20 -3.74
N CYS A 26 11.01 -4.84 -3.59
CA CYS A 26 10.54 -3.81 -2.66
C CYS A 26 9.92 -4.41 -1.38
N GLN A 27 9.63 -5.70 -1.37
CA GLN A 27 8.93 -6.35 -0.27
C GLN A 27 9.91 -6.97 0.73
N ASN A 28 9.67 -6.78 2.02
CA ASN A 28 10.47 -7.37 3.09
C ASN A 28 10.07 -8.85 3.31
N LEU A 29 10.38 -9.71 2.33
CA LEU A 29 9.99 -11.13 2.32
C LEU A 29 11.14 -11.99 1.79
N SER A 30 11.96 -12.53 2.70
CA SER A 30 13.19 -13.29 2.40
C SER A 30 13.01 -14.46 1.43
N THR A 31 11.81 -15.06 1.39
CA THR A 31 11.50 -16.16 0.46
C THR A 31 11.39 -15.72 -1.00
N HIS A 32 11.20 -14.43 -1.27
CA HIS A 32 11.01 -13.86 -2.62
C HIS A 32 11.93 -12.67 -2.92
N ASN A 33 12.57 -12.10 -1.90
CA ASN A 33 13.46 -10.96 -2.03
C ASN A 33 14.87 -11.33 -1.53
N PRO A 34 15.86 -11.51 -2.43
CA PRO A 34 17.22 -11.90 -2.07
C PRO A 34 18.11 -10.72 -1.63
N GLN A 35 17.58 -9.50 -1.54
CA GLN A 35 18.36 -8.31 -1.22
C GLN A 35 18.87 -8.34 0.23
N ASP A 36 20.10 -7.88 0.46
CA ASP A 36 20.79 -7.98 1.76
C ASP A 36 20.09 -7.24 2.91
N TRP A 37 19.27 -6.22 2.58
CA TRP A 37 18.55 -5.41 3.55
C TRP A 37 17.28 -6.08 4.09
N VAL A 38 16.84 -7.17 3.48
CA VAL A 38 15.63 -7.90 3.88
C VAL A 38 15.85 -8.55 5.25
N SER A 39 14.83 -8.49 6.09
CA SER A 39 14.85 -8.99 7.46
C SER A 39 13.64 -9.89 7.72
N ASP A 40 13.88 -10.98 8.46
CA ASP A 40 12.81 -11.84 8.99
C ASP A 40 12.27 -11.36 10.34
N ASP A 41 12.58 -10.13 10.75
CA ASP A 41 11.96 -9.48 11.89
C ASP A 41 10.45 -9.34 11.64
N LEU A 42 9.64 -9.81 12.59
CA LEU A 42 8.19 -9.86 12.45
C LEU A 42 7.57 -8.47 12.28
N ALA A 43 8.19 -7.41 12.81
CA ALA A 43 7.69 -6.06 12.64
C ALA A 43 7.86 -5.53 11.21
N GLN A 44 8.68 -6.17 10.38
CA GLN A 44 8.95 -5.73 9.00
C GLN A 44 8.42 -6.71 7.95
N LYS A 45 8.41 -8.00 8.29
CA LYS A 45 8.13 -9.11 7.38
C LYS A 45 6.80 -8.95 6.65
N GLY A 46 6.85 -8.98 5.32
CA GLY A 46 5.72 -8.88 4.41
C GLY A 46 5.40 -7.46 3.93
N GLY A 47 5.74 -6.43 4.71
CA GLY A 47 5.56 -5.03 4.31
C GLY A 47 6.54 -4.58 3.22
N PHE A 48 6.40 -3.33 2.76
CA PHE A 48 7.18 -2.80 1.63
C PHE A 48 8.04 -1.58 1.98
N VAL A 49 9.12 -1.42 1.21
CA VAL A 49 9.93 -0.21 1.10
C VAL A 49 9.61 0.57 -0.19
N TYR A 50 10.07 1.83 -0.30
CA TYR A 50 9.66 2.74 -1.37
C TYR A 50 10.09 2.29 -2.77
N TYR A 51 11.33 1.84 -2.89
CA TYR A 51 11.91 1.17 -4.05
C TYR A 51 13.07 0.29 -3.56
N PRO A 52 13.62 -0.62 -4.38
CA PRO A 52 14.61 -1.58 -3.92
C PRO A 52 15.79 -0.90 -3.22
N GLY A 53 16.03 -1.27 -1.96
CA GLY A 53 17.12 -0.70 -1.15
C GLY A 53 16.86 0.69 -0.56
N SER A 54 15.61 1.20 -0.57
CA SER A 54 15.31 2.52 0.00
C SER A 54 13.96 2.54 0.72
N SER A 55 14.01 2.79 2.03
CA SER A 55 12.83 3.07 2.84
C SER A 55 12.78 4.52 3.28
N LYS A 56 11.60 5.13 3.20
CA LYS A 56 11.36 6.48 3.75
C LYS A 56 11.02 6.46 5.24
N ALA A 57 10.77 5.28 5.80
CA ALA A 57 10.66 5.02 7.24
C ALA A 57 12.03 4.77 7.90
N GLY A 58 13.10 4.70 7.10
CA GLY A 58 14.47 4.57 7.58
C GLY A 58 14.93 3.12 7.79
N GLU A 59 16.03 3.00 8.50
CA GLU A 59 16.74 1.74 8.74
C GLU A 59 16.59 1.29 10.19
N PHE A 60 16.92 0.03 10.45
CA PHE A 60 17.07 -0.49 11.80
C PHE A 60 18.17 -1.55 11.84
N ARG A 61 18.70 -1.79 13.04
CA ARG A 61 19.60 -2.91 13.28
C ARG A 61 18.76 -4.13 13.64
N ASP A 62 18.80 -5.15 12.79
CA ASP A 62 18.08 -6.41 12.99
C ASP A 62 18.57 -7.06 14.29
N PRO A 63 17.68 -7.36 15.26
CA PRO A 63 18.08 -7.87 16.57
C PRO A 63 18.62 -9.31 16.52
N LYS A 64 18.27 -10.10 15.50
CA LYS A 64 18.70 -11.49 15.34
C LYS A 64 20.01 -11.59 14.57
N THR A 65 20.19 -10.78 13.53
CA THR A 65 21.35 -10.87 12.64
C THR A 65 22.40 -9.78 12.88
N GLY A 66 22.03 -8.69 13.56
CA GLY A 66 22.88 -7.52 13.78
C GLY A 66 23.14 -6.68 12.53
N ARG A 67 22.57 -7.04 11.37
CA ARG A 67 22.73 -6.31 10.11
C ARG A 67 21.81 -5.08 10.08
N VAL A 68 22.17 -4.12 9.24
CA VAL A 68 21.27 -3.00 8.92
C VAL A 68 20.23 -3.51 7.93
N ALA A 69 18.96 -3.31 8.25
CA ALA A 69 17.80 -3.68 7.46
C ALA A 69 16.86 -2.48 7.29
N LEU A 70 15.96 -2.54 6.32
CA LEU A 70 15.04 -1.43 6.03
C LEU A 70 13.67 -1.64 6.66
N ARG A 71 13.06 -0.54 7.12
CA ARG A 71 11.72 -0.56 7.70
C ARG A 71 10.64 -0.58 6.63
N SER A 72 9.67 -1.46 6.81
CA SER A 72 8.41 -1.45 6.07
C SER A 72 7.49 -0.35 6.61
N TYR A 73 6.59 0.21 5.79
CA TYR A 73 5.67 1.26 6.23
C TYR A 73 4.34 1.27 5.48
N GLY A 74 3.30 1.80 6.13
CA GLY A 74 1.89 1.59 5.78
C GLY A 74 1.53 1.91 4.33
N SER A 75 1.76 3.17 3.93
CA SER A 75 1.32 3.68 2.62
C SER A 75 1.93 2.89 1.46
N ILE A 76 3.18 2.46 1.59
CA ILE A 76 3.83 1.68 0.53
C ILE A 76 3.58 0.18 0.66
N SER A 77 3.28 -0.34 1.85
CA SER A 77 2.72 -1.71 1.97
C SER A 77 1.38 -1.82 1.24
N TYR A 78 0.47 -0.85 1.40
CA TYR A 78 -0.76 -0.82 0.58
C TYR A 78 -0.48 -0.52 -0.89
N GLY A 79 0.48 0.37 -1.20
CA GLY A 79 0.91 0.63 -2.58
C GLY A 79 1.47 -0.62 -3.28
N GLY A 80 2.26 -1.43 -2.59
CA GLY A 80 2.80 -2.69 -3.08
C GLY A 80 1.73 -3.75 -3.28
N MET A 81 0.79 -3.87 -2.33
CA MET A 81 -0.40 -4.72 -2.46
C MET A 81 -1.22 -4.30 -3.69
N LEU A 82 -1.55 -3.02 -3.82
CA LEU A 82 -2.25 -2.49 -4.99
C LEU A 82 -1.51 -2.77 -6.31
N ALA A 83 -0.18 -2.63 -6.32
CA ALA A 83 0.63 -2.91 -7.50
C ALA A 83 0.63 -4.39 -7.85
N TYR A 84 0.62 -5.31 -6.87
CA TYR A 84 0.42 -6.73 -7.13
C TYR A 84 -0.95 -7.02 -7.75
N ALA A 85 -2.02 -6.34 -7.31
CA ALA A 85 -3.34 -6.51 -7.92
C ALA A 85 -3.34 -6.08 -9.40
N TYR A 86 -2.72 -4.94 -9.72
CA TYR A 86 -2.56 -4.49 -11.11
C TYR A 86 -1.61 -5.38 -11.93
N ALA A 87 -0.69 -6.08 -11.27
CA ALA A 87 0.16 -7.08 -11.90
C ALA A 87 -0.49 -8.48 -11.96
N GLU A 88 -1.81 -8.56 -11.72
CA GLU A 88 -2.62 -9.78 -11.82
C GLU A 88 -2.17 -10.90 -10.86
N LEU A 89 -1.58 -10.53 -9.72
CA LEU A 89 -1.20 -11.49 -8.68
C LEU A 89 -2.42 -11.85 -7.82
N ASP A 90 -2.71 -13.15 -7.78
CA ASP A 90 -3.85 -13.70 -7.04
C ASP A 90 -3.77 -13.38 -5.54
N LYS A 91 -4.93 -13.18 -4.92
CA LYS A 91 -5.07 -12.89 -3.48
C LYS A 91 -4.41 -13.95 -2.60
N ALA A 92 -4.42 -15.22 -3.01
CA ALA A 92 -3.82 -16.33 -2.29
C ALA A 92 -2.30 -16.46 -2.52
N ALA A 93 -1.70 -15.66 -3.41
CA ALA A 93 -0.27 -15.70 -3.64
C ALA A 93 0.51 -15.38 -2.34
N PRO A 94 1.62 -16.10 -2.05
CA PRO A 94 2.38 -15.90 -0.82
C PRO A 94 2.82 -14.45 -0.58
N GLN A 95 3.15 -13.71 -1.64
CA GLN A 95 3.55 -12.31 -1.60
C GLN A 95 2.39 -11.41 -1.12
N VAL A 96 1.17 -11.65 -1.64
CA VAL A 96 -0.04 -10.88 -1.27
C VAL A 96 -0.44 -11.22 0.16
N GLN A 97 -0.43 -12.50 0.53
CA GLN A 97 -0.72 -12.92 1.89
C GLN A 97 0.27 -12.34 2.92
N ALA A 98 1.55 -12.26 2.59
CA ALA A 98 2.55 -11.69 3.49
C ALA A 98 2.32 -10.19 3.74
N VAL A 99 2.03 -9.39 2.70
CA VAL A 99 1.74 -7.96 2.89
C VAL A 99 0.40 -7.76 3.60
N LEU A 100 -0.61 -8.57 3.32
CA LEU A 100 -1.89 -8.53 4.02
C LEU A 100 -1.72 -8.81 5.52
N GLN A 101 -0.93 -9.82 5.90
CA GLN A 101 -0.64 -10.12 7.30
C GLN A 101 0.08 -8.96 7.99
N TRP A 102 1.07 -8.34 7.31
CA TRP A 102 1.75 -7.17 7.86
C TRP A 102 0.78 -5.99 8.06
N LEU A 103 -0.09 -5.73 7.09
CA LEU A 103 -1.09 -4.66 7.15
C LEU A 103 -2.14 -4.93 8.24
N GLN A 104 -2.56 -6.17 8.45
CA GLN A 104 -3.46 -6.57 9.53
C GLN A 104 -2.83 -6.41 10.91
N ALA A 105 -1.54 -6.70 11.05
CA ALA A 105 -0.80 -6.55 12.30
C ALA A 105 -0.48 -5.08 12.63
N ASN A 106 -0.45 -4.20 11.63
CA ASN A 106 -0.13 -2.78 11.76
C ASN A 106 -1.33 -1.88 11.41
N TYR A 107 -2.55 -2.41 11.42
CA TYR A 107 -3.74 -1.64 11.10
C TYR A 107 -3.94 -0.52 12.12
N THR A 108 -4.07 0.70 11.62
CA THR A 108 -4.40 1.88 12.40
C THR A 108 -4.90 2.95 11.46
N LEU A 109 -5.74 3.85 11.96
CA LEU A 109 -6.12 5.07 11.26
C LEU A 109 -5.51 6.32 11.92
N GLU A 110 -4.67 6.16 12.93
CA GLU A 110 -4.06 7.30 13.65
C GLU A 110 -2.72 7.74 13.07
N GLU A 111 -2.07 6.87 12.31
CA GLU A 111 -0.83 7.18 11.61
C GLU A 111 -0.73 6.41 10.30
N ASN A 112 0.22 6.81 9.45
CA ASN A 112 0.80 5.93 8.46
C ASN A 112 1.87 5.09 9.18
N PRO A 113 1.68 3.77 9.39
CA PRO A 113 2.59 2.94 10.17
C PRO A 113 4.07 3.17 9.85
N ALA A 114 4.87 3.42 10.88
CA ALA A 114 6.30 3.77 10.82
C ALA A 114 6.64 5.13 10.17
N MET A 115 5.64 5.98 9.92
CA MET A 115 5.78 7.31 9.33
C MET A 115 5.05 8.40 10.14
N GLY A 116 4.26 8.05 11.16
CA GLY A 116 3.42 9.02 11.88
C GLY A 116 2.41 9.67 10.94
N LEU A 117 2.22 10.97 11.06
CA LEU A 117 1.30 11.72 10.18
C LEU A 117 1.83 11.92 8.76
N GLN A 118 3.04 11.47 8.41
CA GLN A 118 3.62 11.77 7.10
C GLN A 118 2.96 10.91 6.00
N GLY A 119 2.25 11.54 5.06
CA GLY A 119 1.59 10.81 3.98
C GLY A 119 0.33 10.05 4.44
N LEU A 120 -0.35 10.55 5.47
CA LEU A 120 -1.48 9.90 6.12
C LEU A 120 -2.70 9.79 5.20
N PHE A 121 -3.00 10.85 4.45
CA PHE A 121 -4.14 10.83 3.55
C PHE A 121 -3.87 9.99 2.29
N TYR A 122 -2.62 9.98 1.82
CA TYR A 122 -2.18 9.04 0.81
C TYR A 122 -2.24 7.58 1.32
N TYR A 123 -1.92 7.34 2.59
CA TYR A 123 -2.10 6.03 3.23
C TYR A 123 -3.56 5.58 3.20
N TYR A 124 -4.52 6.43 3.63
CA TYR A 124 -5.94 6.10 3.53
C TYR A 124 -6.40 5.82 2.10
N HIS A 125 -5.94 6.65 1.15
CA HIS A 125 -6.28 6.49 -0.25
C HIS A 125 -5.76 5.19 -0.86
N THR A 126 -4.50 4.85 -0.59
CA THR A 126 -3.90 3.59 -1.06
C THR A 126 -4.49 2.37 -0.36
N MET A 127 -4.80 2.48 0.93
CA MET A 127 -5.53 1.47 1.69
C MET A 127 -6.86 1.11 1.03
N ALA A 128 -7.73 2.10 0.81
CA ALA A 128 -9.03 1.86 0.19
C ALA A 128 -8.89 1.25 -1.21
N LYS A 129 -7.92 1.71 -2.01
CA LYS A 129 -7.65 1.14 -3.34
C LYS A 129 -7.27 -0.34 -3.26
N ALA A 130 -6.28 -0.68 -2.45
CA ALA A 130 -5.77 -2.05 -2.35
C ALA A 130 -6.81 -3.02 -1.80
N LEU A 131 -7.50 -2.63 -0.73
CA LEU A 131 -8.51 -3.47 -0.08
C LEU A 131 -9.73 -3.69 -0.97
N THR A 132 -10.20 -2.65 -1.68
CA THR A 132 -11.29 -2.81 -2.65
C THR A 132 -10.89 -3.71 -3.83
N LEU A 133 -9.69 -3.54 -4.42
CA LEU A 133 -9.28 -4.37 -5.57
C LEU A 133 -9.14 -5.85 -5.21
N TYR A 134 -8.74 -6.16 -3.98
CA TYR A 134 -8.67 -7.54 -3.49
C TYR A 134 -9.96 -8.04 -2.84
N GLU A 135 -11.06 -7.29 -2.95
CA GLU A 135 -12.37 -7.65 -2.40
C GLU A 135 -12.25 -8.06 -0.92
N MET A 136 -11.56 -7.22 -0.14
CA MET A 136 -11.41 -7.40 1.30
C MET A 136 -12.61 -6.78 2.00
N ASP A 137 -13.54 -7.61 2.48
CA ASP A 137 -14.71 -7.08 3.19
C ASP A 137 -14.43 -6.73 4.63
N ARG A 138 -13.62 -7.57 5.30
CA ARG A 138 -13.22 -7.39 6.69
C ARG A 138 -11.74 -7.66 6.85
N LEU A 139 -11.13 -7.02 7.84
CA LEU A 139 -9.76 -7.32 8.25
C LEU A 139 -9.79 -8.07 9.59
N ALA A 140 -9.06 -9.18 9.64
CA ALA A 140 -8.74 -9.87 10.88
C ALA A 140 -7.50 -9.22 11.47
N LEU A 141 -7.66 -8.49 12.57
CA LEU A 141 -6.55 -7.81 13.24
C LEU A 141 -5.78 -8.77 14.13
N ALA A 142 -4.53 -8.42 14.45
CA ALA A 142 -3.68 -9.23 15.32
C ALA A 142 -4.22 -9.41 16.74
N ASP A 143 -5.09 -8.51 17.21
CA ASP A 143 -5.78 -8.60 18.49
C ASP A 143 -7.03 -9.52 18.46
N GLY A 144 -7.33 -10.12 17.31
CA GLY A 144 -8.47 -11.01 17.11
C GLY A 144 -9.76 -10.31 16.70
N ARG A 145 -9.79 -8.97 16.61
CA ARG A 145 -10.97 -8.25 16.12
C ARG A 145 -11.14 -8.45 14.62
N MET A 146 -12.41 -8.60 14.21
CA MET A 146 -12.82 -8.54 12.81
C MET A 146 -13.45 -7.18 12.56
N ILE A 147 -12.78 -6.33 11.79
CA ILE A 147 -13.24 -4.96 11.55
C ILE A 147 -13.82 -4.79 10.16
N ASP A 148 -14.79 -3.88 10.05
CA ASP A 148 -15.19 -3.29 8.78
C ASP A 148 -14.38 -2.01 8.57
N TRP A 149 -13.29 -2.14 7.82
CA TRP A 149 -12.37 -1.04 7.55
C TRP A 149 -13.03 0.09 6.77
N ARG A 150 -14.11 -0.16 6.03
CA ARG A 150 -14.81 0.89 5.26
C ARG A 150 -15.54 1.82 6.22
N SER A 151 -16.29 1.26 7.16
CA SER A 151 -17.00 2.04 8.17
C SER A 151 -16.02 2.85 9.02
N GLU A 152 -14.99 2.20 9.56
CA GLU A 152 -13.99 2.90 10.39
C GLU A 152 -13.28 4.02 9.64
N LEU A 153 -12.96 3.80 8.35
CA LEU A 153 -12.30 4.84 7.55
C LEU A 153 -13.25 6.00 7.20
N VAL A 154 -14.54 5.73 6.92
CA VAL A 154 -15.53 6.79 6.70
C VAL A 154 -15.73 7.62 7.97
N ASP A 155 -15.85 6.97 9.12
CA ASP A 155 -16.00 7.64 10.42
C ASP A 155 -14.77 8.52 10.69
N LYS A 156 -13.56 7.98 10.52
CA LYS A 156 -12.32 8.74 10.68
C LYS A 156 -12.24 9.94 9.75
N LEU A 157 -12.57 9.77 8.48
CA LEU A 157 -12.53 10.87 7.50
C LEU A 157 -13.58 11.93 7.83
N SER A 158 -14.75 11.54 8.34
CA SER A 158 -15.78 12.48 8.80
C SER A 158 -15.28 13.31 9.98
N ASP A 159 -14.62 12.69 10.95
CA ASP A 159 -14.03 13.36 12.11
C ASP A 159 -12.89 14.34 11.74
N LEU A 160 -12.17 14.05 10.66
CA LEU A 160 -11.07 14.89 10.17
C LEU A 160 -11.52 16.02 9.23
N GLN A 161 -12.80 16.08 8.84
CA GLN A 161 -13.28 17.10 7.92
C GLN A 161 -13.30 18.47 8.60
N LEU A 162 -12.74 19.48 7.93
CA LEU A 162 -12.75 20.86 8.41
C LEU A 162 -14.13 21.51 8.21
N GLU A 163 -14.38 22.63 8.90
CA GLU A 163 -15.65 23.36 8.81
C GLU A 163 -15.99 23.82 7.38
N ASP A 164 -14.98 24.07 6.54
CA ASP A 164 -15.15 24.45 5.14
C ASP A 164 -15.38 23.24 4.20
N GLY A 165 -15.43 22.04 4.76
CA GLY A 165 -15.64 20.77 4.05
C GLY A 165 -14.37 20.16 3.46
N SER A 166 -13.20 20.81 3.58
CA SER A 166 -11.93 20.29 3.10
C SER A 166 -11.25 19.37 4.11
N TRP A 167 -10.15 18.74 3.68
CA TRP A 167 -9.24 18.00 4.55
C TRP A 167 -7.82 18.53 4.39
N LEU A 168 -7.06 18.45 5.48
CA LEU A 168 -5.68 18.92 5.56
C LEU A 168 -4.88 18.01 6.50
N ASN A 169 -3.61 17.80 6.21
CA ASN A 169 -2.69 17.22 7.17
C ASN A 169 -1.85 18.31 7.86
N ASP A 170 -1.80 18.26 9.19
CA ASP A 170 -0.91 19.13 9.96
C ASP A 170 0.57 18.93 9.58
N ASN A 171 0.94 17.73 9.15
CA ASN A 171 2.25 17.41 8.61
C ASN A 171 2.30 17.65 7.08
N GLY A 172 3.14 18.60 6.65
CA GLY A 172 3.27 18.97 5.24
C GLY A 172 4.18 18.09 4.39
N ARG A 173 4.81 17.04 4.94
CA ARG A 173 5.64 16.14 4.13
C ARG A 173 4.75 15.47 3.07
N TRP A 174 5.30 15.31 1.87
CA TRP A 174 4.56 14.79 0.70
C TRP A 174 3.40 15.67 0.26
N TRP A 175 3.51 16.98 0.52
CA TRP A 175 2.58 18.00 0.06
C TRP A 175 1.18 17.89 0.68
N GLU A 176 1.02 17.14 1.78
CA GLU A 176 -0.30 16.99 2.43
C GLU A 176 -0.75 18.22 3.23
N ARG A 177 -0.01 19.34 3.15
CA ARG A 177 -0.51 20.67 3.55
C ARG A 177 -1.24 21.42 2.43
N ASP A 178 -1.33 20.82 1.23
CA ASP A 178 -2.18 21.32 0.17
C ASP A 178 -3.60 20.74 0.33
N PRO A 179 -4.61 21.54 0.72
CA PRO A 179 -5.96 21.04 0.93
C PRO A 179 -6.60 20.55 -0.36
N ALA A 180 -6.19 21.04 -1.55
CA ALA A 180 -6.73 20.54 -2.82
C ALA A 180 -6.26 19.10 -3.08
N LEU A 181 -4.99 18.80 -2.80
CA LEU A 181 -4.44 17.45 -2.90
C LEU A 181 -5.13 16.50 -1.91
N VAL A 182 -5.16 16.89 -0.63
CA VAL A 182 -5.69 16.04 0.43
C VAL A 182 -7.18 15.79 0.25
N THR A 183 -7.96 16.84 -0.03
CA THR A 183 -9.40 16.71 -0.31
C THR A 183 -9.64 15.79 -1.52
N SER A 184 -8.82 15.86 -2.57
CA SER A 184 -8.92 14.95 -3.71
C SER A 184 -8.70 13.49 -3.30
N TYR A 185 -7.69 13.20 -2.45
CA TYR A 185 -7.48 11.86 -1.91
C TYR A 185 -8.69 11.35 -1.12
N VAL A 186 -9.29 12.20 -0.28
CA VAL A 186 -10.44 11.82 0.53
C VAL A 186 -11.67 11.57 -0.32
N VAL A 187 -12.02 12.47 -1.24
CA VAL A 187 -13.19 12.31 -2.12
C VAL A 187 -13.09 11.04 -2.96
N LEU A 188 -11.92 10.76 -3.55
CA LEU A 188 -11.70 9.52 -4.32
C LEU A 188 -11.72 8.26 -3.43
N THR A 189 -11.34 8.39 -2.17
CA THR A 189 -11.45 7.31 -1.18
C THR A 189 -12.91 7.01 -0.86
N LEU A 190 -13.71 8.05 -0.58
CA LEU A 190 -15.13 7.92 -0.28
C LEU A 190 -15.93 7.40 -1.47
N GLU A 191 -15.66 7.89 -2.69
CA GLU A 191 -16.26 7.37 -3.93
C GLU A 191 -16.00 5.87 -4.07
N ARG A 192 -14.75 5.44 -3.84
CA ARG A 192 -14.36 4.04 -3.95
C ARG A 192 -15.07 3.17 -2.91
N ILE A 193 -15.15 3.65 -1.67
CA ILE A 193 -15.88 2.95 -0.61
C ILE A 193 -17.35 2.83 -1.02
N HIS A 194 -17.97 3.93 -1.45
CA HIS A 194 -19.37 3.95 -1.90
C HIS A 194 -19.65 2.91 -3.00
N HIS A 195 -18.81 2.83 -4.04
CA HIS A 195 -18.97 1.84 -5.11
C HIS A 195 -18.67 0.39 -4.68
N SER A 196 -17.99 0.18 -3.55
CA SER A 196 -17.72 -1.15 -3.01
C SER A 196 -18.82 -1.67 -2.08
N LEU A 197 -19.77 -0.82 -1.67
CA LEU A 197 -20.97 -1.21 -0.95
C LEU A 197 -21.97 -1.79 -1.95
N LYS A 198 -22.14 -3.11 -1.95
CA LYS A 198 -23.16 -3.82 -2.73
C LYS A 198 -24.29 -4.28 -1.82
#